data_AF-A0A9W4TXJ6-F1
#
_entry.id   AF-A0A9W4TXJ6-F1
#
_cell.length_a   1.000
_cell.length_b   1.000
_cell.length_c   1.000
_cell.angle_alpha   90.00
_cell.angle_beta   90.00
_cell.angle_gamma   90.00
#
_symmetry.space_group_name_H-M   'P 1'
#
loop_
_entity.id
_entity.type
_entity.pdbx_description
1 polymer ?
#
loop_
_entity_poly.entity_id
_entity_poly.type
_entity_poly.pdbx_seq_one_letter_code
_entity_poly.pdbx_strand_id
1 'polypeptide(L)'
;MTTTVPLIYSFPEFLGVADAVADHVISAQNQTLYNSTDLSQIELIKKGAISRPQILKTNSSLSIINNNNNNNNSNNNNYNNNSNNGSGNTSNFQSTSQSRTSTPNHSPSHSSSHIQSSRSTSNLAAATSSSSTSTTTNGLKLKKEKKINKKQEIRFKIAISGGSLIKILHQGLLPRQELIEWDKWDIYFADERLVPFDSPDSNYGQAKREIFDHIKGDKFPKIYHIDESLINDPQECAYEYEKQLVLSFAKKDSVKLPMFDLLLLGCAPDGHIASLFPNFGEQLREKFAWCMSVTDAPSGPKDRITLSIPVICHSARVTFVVEGLTKAPIIKTIIERPEKGLPSSIVNESAAGKVAWFVDDDALNDLYDIVKKKYKFLTITDNEN
;
A
#
# COMPACT_ATOMS: atom_id res chain seq x y z
N MET A 1 3.54 -3.34 -22.63
CA MET A 1 2.99 -3.20 -21.27
C MET A 1 1.51 -3.50 -21.35
N THR A 2 0.98 -4.38 -20.50
CA THR A 2 -0.46 -4.62 -20.43
C THR A 2 -1.08 -3.44 -19.69
N THR A 3 -1.62 -2.47 -20.43
CA THR A 3 -2.33 -1.31 -19.88
C THR A 3 -3.67 -1.80 -19.32
N THR A 4 -3.65 -2.27 -18.08
CA THR A 4 -4.92 -2.54 -17.39
C THR A 4 -5.54 -1.18 -17.12
N VAL A 5 -6.68 -0.89 -17.76
CA VAL A 5 -7.45 0.33 -17.50
C VAL A 5 -7.79 0.35 -16.01
N PRO A 6 -7.47 1.42 -15.27
CA PRO A 6 -7.79 1.49 -13.85
C PRO A 6 -9.30 1.40 -13.63
N LEU A 7 -9.69 0.84 -12.49
CA LEU A 7 -11.11 0.84 -12.11
C LEU A 7 -11.48 2.26 -11.66
N ILE A 8 -12.38 2.91 -12.40
CA ILE A 8 -12.89 4.25 -12.06
C ILE A 8 -14.33 4.12 -11.59
N TYR A 9 -14.59 4.50 -10.35
CA TYR A 9 -15.91 4.63 -9.75
C TYR A 9 -16.22 6.12 -9.60
N SER A 10 -17.30 6.56 -10.26
CA SER A 10 -17.74 7.95 -10.23
C SER A 10 -19.04 8.09 -9.45
N PHE A 11 -19.19 9.19 -8.72
CA PHE A 11 -20.35 9.46 -7.88
C PHE A 11 -20.93 10.86 -8.18
N PRO A 12 -22.26 11.03 -8.23
CA PRO A 12 -22.88 12.32 -8.58
C PRO A 12 -22.59 13.42 -7.55
N GLU A 13 -22.41 13.06 -6.27
CA GLU A 13 -22.26 13.98 -5.16
C GLU A 13 -21.19 13.50 -4.18
N PHE A 14 -20.61 14.45 -3.44
CA PHE A 14 -19.56 14.25 -2.45
C PHE A 14 -19.91 13.22 -1.36
N LEU A 15 -21.15 13.22 -0.85
CA LEU A 15 -21.63 12.24 0.12
C LEU A 15 -21.53 10.80 -0.42
N GLY A 16 -21.77 10.62 -1.73
CA GLY A 16 -21.63 9.32 -2.38
C GLY A 16 -20.19 8.81 -2.38
N VAL A 17 -19.20 9.70 -2.46
CA VAL A 17 -17.78 9.34 -2.37
C VAL A 17 -17.43 8.86 -0.95
N ALA A 18 -17.83 9.61 0.08
CA ALA A 18 -17.54 9.25 1.48
C ALA A 18 -18.14 7.89 1.87
N ASP A 19 -19.38 7.64 1.47
CA ASP A 19 -20.05 6.36 1.72
C ASP A 19 -19.39 5.20 0.98
N ALA A 20 -19.02 5.40 -0.29
CA ALA A 20 -18.35 4.37 -1.07
C ALA A 20 -16.94 4.07 -0.57
N VAL A 21 -16.18 5.09 -0.14
CA VAL A 21 -14.85 4.92 0.47
C VAL A 21 -14.97 4.16 1.78
N ALA A 22 -15.94 4.51 2.64
CA ALA A 22 -16.17 3.78 3.89
C ALA A 22 -16.52 2.32 3.67
N ASP A 23 -17.47 2.05 2.76
CA ASP A 23 -17.84 0.69 2.36
C ASP A 23 -16.63 -0.09 1.83
N HIS A 24 -15.80 0.54 0.99
CA HIS A 24 -14.59 -0.07 0.45
C HIS A 24 -13.58 -0.44 1.55
N VAL A 25 -13.38 0.45 2.53
CA VAL A 25 -12.49 0.23 3.68
C VAL A 25 -13.02 -0.92 4.56
N ILE A 26 -14.31 -0.93 4.88
CA ILE A 26 -14.97 -1.99 5.67
C ILE A 26 -14.89 -3.34 4.93
N SER A 27 -15.10 -3.34 3.61
CA SER A 27 -14.95 -4.52 2.76
C SER A 27 -13.52 -5.06 2.77
N ALA A 28 -12.52 -4.19 2.64
CA ALA A 28 -11.11 -4.56 2.72
C ALA A 28 -10.74 -5.14 4.09
N GLN A 29 -11.20 -4.51 5.18
CA GLN A 29 -11.11 -5.04 6.54
C GLN A 29 -11.68 -6.46 6.60
N ASN A 30 -12.92 -6.64 6.16
CA ASN A 30 -13.65 -7.89 6.31
C ASN A 30 -12.96 -9.01 5.54
N GLN A 31 -12.48 -8.70 4.34
CA GLN A 31 -11.68 -9.63 3.56
C GLN A 31 -10.38 -10.02 4.28
N THR A 32 -9.68 -9.08 4.91
CA THR A 32 -8.45 -9.38 5.65
C THR A 32 -8.73 -10.20 6.91
N LEU A 33 -9.66 -9.78 7.76
CA LEU A 33 -9.93 -10.41 9.06
C LEU A 33 -10.64 -11.75 8.91
N TYR A 34 -11.60 -11.84 7.98
CA TYR A 34 -12.54 -12.96 7.88
C TYR A 34 -12.47 -13.73 6.57
N ASN A 35 -11.76 -13.21 5.56
CA ASN A 35 -11.74 -13.80 4.22
C ASN A 35 -13.16 -13.93 3.63
N SER A 36 -14.02 -12.96 3.94
CA SER A 36 -15.40 -12.86 3.48
C SER A 36 -15.86 -11.41 3.51
N THR A 37 -16.81 -11.06 2.65
CA THR A 37 -17.55 -9.79 2.66
C THR A 37 -19.03 -9.98 3.03
N ASP A 38 -19.46 -11.22 3.30
CA ASP A 38 -20.82 -11.54 3.75
C ASP A 38 -20.93 -11.29 5.26
N LEU A 39 -21.73 -10.29 5.65
CA LEU A 39 -21.92 -9.89 7.04
C LEU A 39 -22.49 -11.03 7.91
N SER A 40 -23.40 -11.84 7.37
CA SER A 40 -23.98 -12.98 8.11
C SER A 40 -22.91 -14.04 8.38
N GLN A 41 -22.06 -14.33 7.38
CA GLN A 41 -20.95 -15.25 7.54
C GLN A 41 -19.93 -14.72 8.56
N ILE A 42 -19.63 -13.41 8.52
CA ILE A 42 -18.71 -12.75 9.45
C ILE A 42 -19.23 -12.85 10.89
N GLU A 43 -20.52 -12.61 11.12
CA GLU A 43 -21.12 -12.80 12.45
C GLU A 43 -20.97 -14.22 12.98
N LEU A 44 -21.19 -15.23 12.13
CA LEU A 44 -21.02 -16.63 12.51
C LEU A 44 -19.55 -16.94 12.85
N ILE A 45 -18.59 -16.37 12.13
CA ILE A 45 -17.15 -16.50 12.45
C ILE A 45 -16.85 -15.83 13.80
N LYS A 46 -17.36 -14.62 14.04
CA LYS A 46 -17.18 -13.88 15.30
C LYS A 46 -17.72 -14.64 16.50
N LYS A 47 -18.89 -15.30 16.34
CA LYS A 47 -19.51 -16.16 17.37
C LYS A 47 -18.80 -17.51 17.56
N GLY A 48 -17.79 -17.82 16.74
CA GLY A 48 -17.09 -19.11 16.75
C GLY A 48 -17.92 -20.27 16.20
N ALA A 49 -19.06 -19.98 15.55
CA ALA A 49 -19.97 -20.98 15.00
C ALA A 49 -19.42 -21.63 13.72
N ILE A 50 -18.62 -20.89 12.95
CA ILE A 50 -17.91 -21.41 11.76
C ILE A 50 -16.45 -20.95 11.76
N SER A 51 -15.60 -21.68 11.04
CA SER A 51 -14.18 -21.33 10.89
C SER A 51 -13.96 -20.32 9.77
N ARG A 52 -12.91 -19.48 9.92
CA ARG A 52 -12.42 -18.60 8.84
C ARG A 52 -12.13 -19.43 7.57
N PRO A 53 -12.78 -19.13 6.43
CA PRO A 53 -12.55 -19.83 5.18
C PRO A 53 -11.07 -19.82 4.77
N GLN A 54 -10.56 -20.96 4.31
CA GLN A 54 -9.20 -21.04 3.77
C GLN A 54 -9.19 -20.55 2.32
N ILE A 55 -8.19 -19.75 1.96
CA ILE A 55 -7.92 -19.45 0.56
C ILE A 55 -7.36 -20.73 -0.07
N LEU A 56 -8.10 -21.34 -0.99
CA LEU A 56 -7.56 -22.34 -1.90
C LEU A 56 -6.44 -21.66 -2.69
N LYS A 57 -5.19 -22.00 -2.39
CA LYS A 57 -4.03 -21.54 -3.16
C LYS A 57 -4.03 -22.24 -4.51
N THR A 58 -4.84 -21.77 -5.45
CA THR A 58 -4.58 -22.04 -6.87
C THR A 58 -3.41 -21.14 -7.27
N ASN A 59 -2.33 -21.74 -7.77
CA ASN A 59 -1.23 -21.00 -8.36
C ASN A 59 -1.77 -20.14 -9.52
N SER A 60 -1.19 -18.94 -9.67
CA SER A 60 -1.41 -17.91 -10.69
C SER A 60 -2.47 -16.83 -10.39
N SER A 61 -1.97 -15.59 -10.31
CA SER A 61 -2.60 -14.34 -10.75
C SER A 61 -4.09 -14.19 -10.46
N LEU A 62 -4.44 -13.67 -9.29
CA LEU A 62 -5.82 -13.34 -8.92
C LEU A 62 -6.36 -12.19 -9.79
N SER A 63 -6.99 -12.57 -10.90
CA SER A 63 -8.19 -11.90 -11.38
C SER A 63 -9.32 -12.10 -10.35
N ILE A 64 -10.08 -11.04 -10.12
CA ILE A 64 -11.24 -11.02 -9.22
C ILE A 64 -12.24 -12.10 -9.69
N ILE A 65 -12.44 -13.13 -8.87
CA ILE A 65 -13.41 -14.21 -9.12
C ILE A 65 -14.82 -13.65 -8.86
N ASN A 66 -15.60 -13.61 -9.93
CA ASN A 66 -17.01 -13.25 -9.97
C ASN A 66 -17.84 -14.51 -9.62
N ASN A 67 -18.32 -14.62 -8.38
CA ASN A 67 -19.24 -15.69 -7.98
C ASN A 67 -20.66 -15.35 -8.46
N ASN A 68 -21.02 -15.77 -9.67
CA ASN A 68 -22.40 -15.80 -10.14
C ASN A 68 -22.99 -17.20 -9.86
N ASN A 69 -23.71 -17.33 -8.75
CA ASN A 69 -24.71 -18.39 -8.61
C ASN A 69 -26.02 -17.90 -9.22
N ASN A 70 -26.29 -18.28 -10.47
CA ASN A 70 -27.64 -18.30 -11.02
C ASN A 70 -27.98 -19.74 -11.40
N ASN A 71 -28.67 -20.42 -10.49
CA ASN A 71 -29.55 -21.51 -10.88
C ASN A 71 -30.76 -20.88 -11.57
N ASN A 72 -30.92 -21.14 -12.87
CA ASN A 72 -32.24 -21.44 -13.44
C ASN A 72 -32.08 -22.15 -14.79
N ASN A 73 -32.59 -23.38 -14.83
CA ASN A 73 -32.93 -24.13 -16.03
C ASN A 73 -33.90 -23.34 -16.90
N SER A 74 -33.67 -23.27 -18.21
CA SER A 74 -34.49 -23.98 -19.22
C SER A 74 -34.22 -23.51 -20.64
N ASN A 75 -34.07 -24.51 -21.51
CA ASN A 75 -34.49 -24.60 -22.91
C ASN A 75 -33.71 -23.88 -24.03
N ASN A 76 -33.00 -24.73 -24.79
CA ASN A 76 -33.10 -24.91 -26.25
C ASN A 76 -33.38 -23.68 -27.12
N ASN A 77 -32.44 -23.34 -28.00
CA ASN A 77 -32.57 -23.70 -29.41
C ASN A 77 -31.28 -23.46 -30.21
N ASN A 78 -30.96 -24.46 -31.03
CA ASN A 78 -30.02 -24.43 -32.13
C ASN A 78 -30.33 -23.30 -33.11
N TYR A 79 -29.30 -22.60 -33.60
CA TYR A 79 -29.21 -22.23 -35.01
C TYR A 79 -27.74 -22.16 -35.44
N ASN A 80 -27.39 -23.06 -36.36
CA ASN A 80 -26.23 -22.97 -37.23
C ASN A 80 -26.30 -21.71 -38.10
N ASN A 81 -25.14 -21.10 -38.40
CA ASN A 81 -24.81 -20.76 -39.78
C ASN A 81 -23.31 -20.54 -39.98
N ASN A 82 -22.79 -21.31 -40.95
CA ASN A 82 -21.53 -21.13 -41.66
C ASN A 82 -21.44 -19.78 -42.38
N SER A 83 -20.24 -19.22 -42.52
CA SER A 83 -19.50 -19.19 -43.81
C SER A 83 -18.38 -18.15 -43.86
N ASN A 84 -17.17 -18.67 -44.09
CA ASN A 84 -16.19 -18.30 -45.12
C ASN A 84 -15.63 -16.88 -45.33
N ASN A 85 -14.29 -16.92 -45.42
CA ASN A 85 -13.39 -16.33 -46.41
C ASN A 85 -12.88 -14.89 -46.25
N GLY A 86 -11.56 -14.75 -46.40
CA GLY A 86 -10.90 -13.50 -46.75
C GLY A 86 -9.41 -13.44 -46.44
N SER A 87 -8.59 -14.12 -47.24
CA SER A 87 -7.13 -14.02 -47.31
C SER A 87 -6.67 -12.75 -48.06
N GLY A 88 -5.47 -12.23 -47.73
CA GLY A 88 -4.77 -11.19 -48.51
C GLY A 88 -3.69 -10.45 -47.69
N ASN A 89 -2.45 -10.96 -47.58
CA ASN A 89 -1.25 -10.72 -48.42
C ASN A 89 -0.46 -9.40 -48.17
N THR A 90 0.78 -9.59 -47.72
CA THR A 90 2.06 -8.99 -48.19
C THR A 90 2.33 -7.47 -48.16
N SER A 91 3.38 -7.04 -47.42
CA SER A 91 4.74 -6.73 -47.94
C SER A 91 5.48 -5.57 -47.24
N ASN A 92 6.70 -5.91 -46.79
CA ASN A 92 7.97 -5.16 -46.72
C ASN A 92 8.03 -3.63 -46.86
N PHE A 93 8.81 -3.02 -45.95
CA PHE A 93 9.88 -2.10 -46.31
C PHE A 93 11.13 -2.34 -45.46
N GLN A 94 12.29 -2.20 -46.11
CA GLN A 94 13.63 -2.55 -45.67
C GLN A 94 14.52 -1.30 -45.78
N SER A 95 15.70 -1.36 -45.14
CA SER A 95 16.92 -0.55 -45.39
C SER A 95 17.06 0.76 -44.56
N THR A 96 18.22 1.23 -44.09
CA THR A 96 19.62 0.71 -43.99
C THR A 96 20.45 1.67 -43.11
N SER A 97 21.41 1.09 -42.39
CA SER A 97 22.76 1.55 -41.98
C SER A 97 23.29 2.97 -42.32
N GLN A 98 24.08 3.60 -41.43
CA GLN A 98 25.55 3.69 -41.54
C GLN A 98 26.25 4.45 -40.38
N SER A 99 27.55 4.18 -40.29
CA SER A 99 28.59 4.35 -39.26
C SER A 99 29.55 5.56 -39.44
N ARG A 100 30.37 5.86 -38.42
CA ARG A 100 31.79 6.40 -38.43
C ARG A 100 32.30 6.48 -36.96
N THR A 101 33.34 5.75 -36.47
CA THR A 101 34.83 5.93 -36.53
C THR A 101 35.32 7.33 -36.07
N SER A 102 36.36 7.60 -35.23
CA SER A 102 37.40 6.86 -34.49
C SER A 102 38.39 7.84 -33.78
N THR A 103 38.72 7.65 -32.47
CA THR A 103 40.03 7.82 -31.71
C THR A 103 40.87 9.14 -31.74
N PRO A 104 41.96 9.36 -30.91
CA PRO A 104 42.43 8.80 -29.61
C PRO A 104 43.07 9.78 -28.55
N ASN A 105 43.37 9.22 -27.35
CA ASN A 105 44.51 9.42 -26.39
C ASN A 105 44.83 10.75 -25.64
N HIS A 106 44.88 10.71 -24.29
CA HIS A 106 46.10 10.55 -23.43
C HIS A 106 45.86 10.99 -21.96
N SER A 107 46.26 10.18 -20.97
CA SER A 107 47.11 10.53 -19.78
C SER A 107 46.93 9.59 -18.55
N PRO A 108 47.92 9.48 -17.63
CA PRO A 108 48.31 8.18 -17.07
C PRO A 108 48.17 7.99 -15.54
N SER A 109 48.20 6.70 -15.18
CA SER A 109 48.78 5.97 -14.02
C SER A 109 48.88 6.52 -12.59
N HIS A 110 48.35 5.67 -11.71
CA HIS A 110 48.48 5.48 -10.27
C HIS A 110 49.84 5.74 -9.59
N SER A 111 49.75 6.20 -8.34
CA SER A 111 50.75 6.03 -7.28
C SER A 111 50.14 5.29 -6.09
N SER A 112 51.01 4.53 -5.42
CA SER A 112 50.75 3.50 -4.43
C SER A 112 51.28 3.91 -3.05
N SER A 113 50.66 3.40 -1.98
CA SER A 113 51.28 3.37 -0.65
C SER A 113 50.83 2.14 0.13
N HIS A 114 51.73 1.15 0.21
CA HIS A 114 51.71 0.03 1.15
C HIS A 114 52.39 0.46 2.46
N ILE A 115 51.80 0.12 3.61
CA ILE A 115 52.49 0.02 4.89
C ILE A 115 52.26 -1.39 5.46
N GLN A 116 53.37 -2.04 5.81
CA GLN A 116 53.49 -3.36 6.42
C GLN A 116 53.25 -3.28 7.93
N SER A 117 52.76 -4.38 8.54
CA SER A 117 53.38 -4.94 9.76
C SER A 117 52.85 -6.33 10.13
N SER A 118 53.75 -7.31 9.96
CA SER A 118 54.10 -8.44 10.85
C SER A 118 53.02 -9.26 11.62
N ARG A 119 53.01 -10.56 11.28
CA ARG A 119 52.60 -11.71 12.12
C ARG A 119 53.47 -11.85 13.38
N SER A 120 52.90 -12.38 14.45
CA SER A 120 53.63 -13.13 15.48
C SER A 120 52.73 -14.24 16.05
N THR A 121 53.25 -15.46 16.02
CA THR A 121 52.70 -16.70 16.57
C THR A 121 53.36 -17.00 17.92
N SER A 122 52.62 -17.51 18.90
CA SER A 122 53.20 -18.30 19.99
C SER A 122 52.20 -19.31 20.57
N ASN A 123 52.72 -20.51 20.78
CA ASN A 123 52.08 -21.76 21.20
C ASN A 123 51.87 -21.89 22.73
N LEU A 124 50.83 -22.67 23.07
CA LEU A 124 50.75 -23.78 24.03
C LEU A 124 51.56 -23.76 25.36
N ALA A 125 50.86 -23.94 26.49
CA ALA A 125 51.30 -24.78 27.62
C ALA A 125 50.13 -25.15 28.55
N ALA A 126 50.22 -26.33 29.16
CA ALA A 126 49.18 -27.05 29.88
C ALA A 126 49.46 -27.19 31.40
N ALA A 127 48.42 -27.65 32.11
CA ALA A 127 48.45 -28.64 33.21
C ALA A 127 48.45 -28.19 34.70
N THR A 128 47.29 -28.49 35.33
CA THR A 128 47.02 -29.19 36.62
C THR A 128 47.54 -28.70 37.97
N SER A 129 46.60 -28.55 38.92
CA SER A 129 46.65 -29.11 40.29
C SER A 129 45.24 -29.12 40.93
N SER A 130 45.11 -29.78 42.08
CA SER A 130 44.09 -30.78 42.43
C SER A 130 43.13 -30.43 43.59
N SER A 131 42.05 -31.23 43.68
CA SER A 131 41.28 -31.66 44.87
C SER A 131 40.31 -30.69 45.58
N SER A 132 39.02 -31.06 45.66
CA SER A 132 38.42 -31.69 46.85
C SER A 132 36.88 -31.85 46.74
N THR A 133 36.42 -32.79 47.54
CA THR A 133 35.15 -33.50 47.70
C THR A 133 33.89 -32.64 47.92
N SER A 134 32.74 -33.08 47.38
CA SER A 134 31.54 -33.50 48.15
C SER A 134 30.18 -33.19 47.48
N THR A 135 29.43 -34.27 47.35
CA THR A 135 27.98 -34.48 47.24
C THR A 135 27.07 -33.27 47.51
N THR A 136 26.19 -32.94 46.57
CA THR A 136 24.76 -32.69 46.86
C THR A 136 23.93 -32.88 45.59
N THR A 137 23.08 -33.90 45.64
CA THR A 137 21.95 -34.15 44.74
C THR A 137 21.03 -32.94 44.69
N ASN A 138 20.83 -32.35 43.52
CA ASN A 138 19.64 -31.52 43.28
C ASN A 138 19.13 -31.76 41.86
N GLY A 139 17.89 -32.26 41.81
CA GLY A 139 17.24 -32.75 40.61
C GLY A 139 17.14 -31.70 39.51
N LEU A 140 17.62 -32.08 38.33
CA LEU A 140 17.31 -31.42 37.07
C LEU A 140 15.81 -31.63 36.76
N LYS A 141 14.95 -30.81 37.35
CA LYS A 141 13.62 -30.54 36.81
C LYS A 141 13.83 -29.75 35.52
N LEU A 142 13.88 -30.47 34.40
CA LEU A 142 13.66 -29.92 33.06
C LEU A 142 12.32 -29.18 33.07
N LYS A 143 12.34 -27.85 33.25
CA LYS A 143 11.21 -26.98 32.91
C LYS A 143 11.02 -27.11 31.40
N LYS A 144 10.12 -27.99 30.97
CA LYS A 144 9.50 -27.91 29.65
C LYS A 144 8.76 -26.58 29.59
N GLU A 145 9.40 -25.53 29.11
CA GLU A 145 8.72 -24.34 28.65
C GLU A 145 7.75 -24.77 27.55
N LYS A 146 6.45 -24.81 27.89
CA LYS A 146 5.40 -24.89 26.89
C LYS A 146 5.52 -23.64 26.04
N LYS A 147 6.16 -23.74 24.87
CA LYS A 147 5.98 -22.77 23.79
C LYS A 147 4.49 -22.73 23.48
N ILE A 148 3.79 -21.79 24.10
CA ILE A 148 2.46 -21.40 23.65
C ILE A 148 2.70 -20.83 22.26
N ASN A 149 2.40 -21.60 21.22
CA ASN A 149 2.23 -21.09 19.88
C ASN A 149 1.03 -20.13 19.92
N LYS A 150 1.24 -18.90 20.41
CA LYS A 150 0.25 -17.83 20.28
C LYS A 150 0.09 -17.64 18.78
N LYS A 151 -1.02 -18.12 18.24
CA LYS A 151 -1.43 -17.88 16.87
C LYS A 151 -1.38 -16.36 16.68
N GLN A 152 -0.56 -15.90 15.76
CA GLN A 152 -0.39 -14.47 15.53
C GLN A 152 -1.76 -13.90 15.11
N GLU A 153 -2.19 -12.87 15.82
CA GLU A 153 -3.45 -12.18 15.54
C GLU A 153 -3.40 -11.62 14.11
N ILE A 154 -4.49 -11.81 13.36
CA ILE A 154 -4.65 -11.21 12.03
C ILE A 154 -5.11 -9.78 12.23
N ARG A 155 -4.39 -8.84 11.63
CA ARG A 155 -4.63 -7.40 11.74
C ARG A 155 -4.81 -6.82 10.35
N PHE A 156 -5.68 -5.82 10.23
CA PHE A 156 -5.91 -5.06 9.00
C PHE A 156 -4.94 -3.88 8.97
N LYS A 157 -4.05 -3.86 7.99
CA LYS A 157 -2.98 -2.86 7.86
C LYS A 157 -3.33 -1.88 6.75
N ILE A 158 -3.61 -0.64 7.13
CA ILE A 158 -4.01 0.44 6.21
C ILE A 158 -3.03 1.60 6.27
N ALA A 159 -2.67 2.15 5.10
CA ALA A 159 -1.94 3.41 5.01
C ALA A 159 -2.84 4.50 4.41
N ILE A 160 -2.84 5.68 5.01
CA ILE A 160 -3.67 6.82 4.59
C ILE A 160 -2.81 8.06 4.33
N SER A 161 -3.16 8.83 3.31
CA SER A 161 -2.64 10.20 3.13
C SER A 161 -3.49 11.23 3.89
N GLY A 162 -3.01 12.47 4.01
CA GLY A 162 -3.75 13.56 4.65
C GLY A 162 -4.70 14.32 3.73
N GLY A 163 -4.96 15.59 4.09
CA GLY A 163 -5.77 16.50 3.29
C GLY A 163 -7.27 16.22 3.36
N SER A 164 -7.98 16.36 2.25
CA SER A 164 -9.44 16.13 2.24
C SER A 164 -9.82 14.67 2.46
N LEU A 165 -8.90 13.72 2.19
CA LEU A 165 -9.13 12.29 2.47
C LEU A 165 -9.51 12.04 3.94
N ILE A 166 -8.89 12.73 4.89
CA ILE A 166 -9.23 12.57 6.32
C ILE A 166 -10.68 12.98 6.59
N LYS A 167 -11.17 14.05 5.94
CA LYS A 167 -12.56 14.50 6.07
C LYS A 167 -13.54 13.49 5.47
N ILE A 168 -13.21 12.93 4.31
CA ILE A 168 -14.00 11.87 3.66
C ILE A 168 -14.08 10.65 4.58
N LEU A 169 -12.95 10.25 5.18
CA LEU A 169 -12.92 9.13 6.12
C LEU A 169 -13.68 9.41 7.41
N HIS A 170 -13.61 10.63 7.96
CA HIS A 170 -14.44 11.06 9.09
C HIS A 170 -15.92 10.85 8.77
N GLN A 171 -16.38 11.42 7.66
CA GLN A 171 -17.80 11.41 7.28
C GLN A 171 -18.30 10.01 6.94
N GLY A 172 -17.45 9.19 6.33
CA GLY A 172 -17.82 7.84 5.94
C GLY A 172 -17.73 6.80 7.07
N LEU A 173 -16.65 6.80 7.84
CA LEU A 173 -16.35 5.75 8.84
C LEU A 173 -17.00 6.01 10.21
N LEU A 174 -17.02 7.26 10.69
CA LEU A 174 -17.53 7.54 12.04
C LEU A 174 -19.04 7.26 12.22
N PRO A 175 -19.89 7.40 11.20
CA PRO A 175 -21.28 6.94 11.28
C PRO A 175 -21.47 5.42 11.25
N ARG A 176 -20.42 4.65 10.89
CA ARG A 176 -20.45 3.20 10.67
C ARG A 176 -19.51 2.43 11.60
N GLN A 177 -19.17 3.00 12.75
CA GLN A 177 -18.15 2.46 13.66
C GLN A 177 -18.48 1.06 14.18
N GLU A 178 -19.75 0.70 14.27
CA GLU A 178 -20.22 -0.63 14.67
C GLU A 178 -19.84 -1.74 13.68
N LEU A 179 -19.55 -1.39 12.42
CA LEU A 179 -19.06 -2.29 11.40
C LEU A 179 -17.52 -2.42 11.41
N ILE A 180 -16.83 -1.64 12.25
CA ILE A 180 -15.37 -1.52 12.26
C ILE A 180 -14.78 -2.17 13.52
N GLU A 181 -13.75 -2.98 13.33
CA GLU A 181 -13.00 -3.62 14.42
C GLU A 181 -11.71 -2.88 14.69
N TRP A 182 -11.84 -1.69 15.27
CA TRP A 182 -10.76 -0.76 15.54
C TRP A 182 -9.56 -1.41 16.24
N ASP A 183 -9.78 -2.30 17.21
CA ASP A 183 -8.72 -3.03 17.93
C ASP A 183 -7.83 -3.91 17.02
N LYS A 184 -8.29 -4.24 15.82
CA LYS A 184 -7.58 -5.05 14.83
C LYS A 184 -6.93 -4.23 13.71
N TRP A 185 -7.03 -2.90 13.76
CA TRP A 185 -6.43 -2.02 12.76
C TRP A 185 -5.01 -1.61 13.15
N ASP A 186 -4.12 -1.61 12.17
CA ASP A 186 -2.83 -0.92 12.22
C ASP A 186 -2.88 0.18 11.15
N ILE A 187 -2.89 1.44 11.59
CA ILE A 187 -3.02 2.61 10.73
C ILE A 187 -1.65 3.28 10.59
N TYR A 188 -1.24 3.49 9.34
CA TYR A 188 0.01 4.15 8.96
C TYR A 188 -0.31 5.37 8.10
N PHE A 189 0.66 6.27 7.98
CA PHE A 189 0.60 7.42 7.07
C PHE A 189 1.45 7.18 5.83
N ALA A 190 0.90 7.51 4.66
CA ALA A 190 1.59 7.43 3.37
C ALA A 190 2.65 8.53 3.21
N ASP A 191 2.42 9.67 3.87
CA ASP A 191 3.35 10.78 4.03
C ASP A 191 3.01 11.56 5.30
N GLU A 192 3.94 12.39 5.75
CA GLU A 192 3.70 13.35 6.83
C GLU A 192 4.51 14.62 6.59
N ARG A 193 3.93 15.75 7.00
CA ARG A 193 4.56 17.07 6.98
C ARG A 193 5.28 17.21 8.31
N LEU A 194 6.56 17.58 8.27
CA LEU A 194 7.38 17.67 9.47
C LEU A 194 7.13 19.00 10.17
N VAL A 195 5.97 19.05 10.83
CA VAL A 195 5.46 20.15 11.62
C VAL A 195 4.92 19.59 12.94
N PRO A 196 4.75 20.42 13.98
CA PRO A 196 4.09 20.00 15.21
C PRO A 196 2.70 19.40 14.95
N PHE A 197 2.26 18.45 15.76
CA PHE A 197 0.98 17.74 15.61
C PHE A 197 -0.23 18.63 15.86
N ASP A 198 -0.08 19.74 16.57
CA ASP A 198 -1.13 20.75 16.72
C ASP A 198 -1.30 21.62 15.46
N SER A 199 -0.33 21.58 14.54
CA SER A 199 -0.42 22.25 13.24
C SER A 199 -1.61 21.73 12.43
N PRO A 200 -2.30 22.62 11.69
CA PRO A 200 -3.31 22.19 10.72
C PRO A 200 -2.72 21.38 9.55
N ASP A 201 -1.41 21.48 9.31
CA ASP A 201 -0.75 20.79 8.18
C ASP A 201 -0.32 19.35 8.47
N SER A 202 -0.33 18.92 9.75
CA SER A 202 0.00 17.55 10.16
C SER A 202 -1.12 16.59 9.79
N ASN A 203 -0.78 15.56 9.01
CA ASN A 203 -1.69 14.49 8.62
C ASN A 203 -2.14 13.68 9.84
N TYR A 204 -1.22 13.29 10.72
CA TYR A 204 -1.53 12.62 11.99
C TYR A 204 -2.35 13.52 12.91
N GLY A 205 -1.96 14.78 13.07
CA GLY A 205 -2.70 15.75 13.86
C GLY A 205 -4.14 15.89 13.41
N GLN A 206 -4.36 16.01 12.09
CA GLN A 206 -5.69 16.07 11.50
C GLN A 206 -6.47 14.77 11.74
N ALA A 207 -5.88 13.61 11.43
CA ALA A 207 -6.51 12.31 11.63
C ALA A 207 -6.87 12.03 13.10
N LYS A 208 -6.02 12.47 14.04
CA LYS A 208 -6.28 12.38 15.47
C LYS A 208 -7.51 13.20 15.85
N ARG A 209 -7.51 14.49 15.50
CA ARG A 209 -8.60 15.43 15.82
C ARG A 209 -9.90 15.00 15.17
N GLU A 210 -9.88 14.61 13.90
CA GLU A 210 -11.10 14.34 13.15
C GLU A 210 -11.61 12.91 13.34
N ILE A 211 -10.76 11.90 13.54
CA ILE A 211 -11.16 10.49 13.55
C ILE A 211 -10.85 9.84 14.89
N PHE A 212 -9.57 9.80 15.30
CA PHE A 212 -9.15 8.92 16.40
C PHE A 212 -9.74 9.32 17.76
N ASP A 213 -9.84 10.63 18.03
CA ASP A 213 -10.46 11.14 19.26
C ASP A 213 -12.00 10.96 19.28
N HIS A 214 -12.60 10.58 18.15
CA HIS A 214 -14.03 10.36 17.98
C HIS A 214 -14.44 8.88 17.90
N ILE A 215 -13.49 7.95 18.05
CA ILE A 215 -13.77 6.52 18.14
C ILE A 215 -14.47 6.23 19.48
N LYS A 216 -15.65 5.60 19.40
CA LYS A 216 -16.46 5.23 20.56
C LYS A 216 -16.09 3.84 21.06
N GLY A 217 -16.19 3.62 22.39
CA GLY A 217 -15.98 2.32 23.02
C GLY A 217 -14.58 2.16 23.63
N ASP A 218 -14.16 0.91 23.82
CA ASP A 218 -12.91 0.51 24.48
C ASP A 218 -11.88 -0.11 23.52
N LYS A 219 -12.21 -0.21 22.23
CA LYS A 219 -11.41 -0.82 21.19
C LYS A 219 -10.81 0.25 20.28
N PHE A 220 -9.48 0.31 20.26
CA PHE A 220 -8.76 1.36 19.54
C PHE A 220 -7.72 0.77 18.57
N PRO A 221 -7.49 1.43 17.42
CA PRO A 221 -6.46 1.03 16.48
C PRO A 221 -5.05 1.27 17.06
N LYS A 222 -4.08 0.55 16.50
CA LYS A 222 -2.68 0.95 16.64
C LYS A 222 -2.36 2.00 15.58
N ILE A 223 -1.85 3.14 16.01
CA ILE A 223 -1.45 4.22 15.12
C ILE A 223 0.07 4.26 15.03
N TYR A 224 0.59 4.29 13.81
CA TYR A 224 2.00 4.40 13.50
C TYR A 224 2.20 5.74 12.80
N HIS A 225 2.84 6.68 13.48
CA HIS A 225 3.15 8.03 12.99
C HIS A 225 4.62 8.36 13.26
N ILE A 226 5.08 9.52 12.80
CA ILE A 226 6.44 10.00 13.04
C ILE A 226 6.70 10.29 14.51
N ASP A 227 7.97 10.38 14.90
CA ASP A 227 8.37 11.00 16.16
C ASP A 227 8.41 12.53 15.98
N GLU A 228 7.54 13.25 16.70
CA GLU A 228 7.46 14.72 16.63
C GLU A 228 8.76 15.40 17.04
N SER A 229 9.59 14.76 17.88
CA SER A 229 10.88 15.32 18.28
C SER A 229 11.90 15.39 17.14
N LEU A 230 11.67 14.64 16.06
CA LEU A 230 12.54 14.56 14.89
C LEU A 230 12.10 15.46 13.72
N ILE A 231 11.06 16.30 13.88
CA ILE A 231 10.53 17.11 12.76
C ILE A 231 11.55 18.11 12.17
N ASN A 232 12.63 18.42 12.88
CA ASN A 232 13.71 19.29 12.39
C ASN A 232 14.84 18.50 11.68
N ASP A 233 14.76 17.17 11.63
CA ASP A 233 15.70 16.30 10.92
C ASP A 233 14.92 15.34 10.01
N PRO A 234 14.65 15.75 8.76
CA PRO A 234 13.83 14.95 7.85
C PRO A 234 14.38 13.56 7.58
N GLN A 235 15.71 13.44 7.52
CA GLN A 235 16.38 12.18 7.21
C GLN A 235 16.24 11.19 8.37
N GLU A 236 16.52 11.64 9.60
CA GLU A 236 16.37 10.80 10.79
C GLU A 236 14.90 10.44 11.04
N CYS A 237 13.98 11.38 10.81
CA CYS A 237 12.55 11.13 10.93
C CYS A 237 12.06 10.04 9.95
N ALA A 238 12.49 10.11 8.68
CA ALA A 238 12.19 9.08 7.68
C ALA A 238 12.78 7.71 8.08
N TYR A 239 14.01 7.70 8.61
CA TYR A 239 14.69 6.50 9.06
C TYR A 239 13.96 5.81 10.22
N GLU A 240 13.57 6.54 11.26
CA GLU A 240 12.84 5.96 12.40
C GLU A 240 11.44 5.50 12.00
N TYR A 241 10.76 6.20 11.08
CA TYR A 241 9.49 5.73 10.54
C TYR A 241 9.65 4.45 9.70
N GLU A 242 10.69 4.36 8.87
CA GLU A 242 11.03 3.13 8.15
C GLU A 242 11.30 1.96 9.10
N LYS A 243 12.03 2.19 10.19
CA LYS A 243 12.29 1.18 11.21
C LYS A 243 11.02 0.68 11.88
N GLN A 244 10.05 1.56 12.15
CA GLN A 244 8.71 1.15 12.63
C GLN A 244 8.00 0.24 11.61
N LEU A 245 8.06 0.56 10.32
CA LEU A 245 7.52 -0.29 9.26
C LEU A 245 8.21 -1.65 9.23
N VAL A 246 9.56 -1.68 9.26
CA VAL A 246 10.33 -2.94 9.26
C VAL A 246 9.94 -3.80 10.46
N LEU A 247 9.88 -3.24 11.67
CA LEU A 247 9.48 -3.99 12.86
C LEU A 247 8.06 -4.53 12.77
N SER A 248 7.15 -3.80 12.11
CA SER A 248 5.76 -4.21 12.01
C SER A 248 5.47 -5.21 10.87
N PHE A 249 6.26 -5.22 9.80
CA PHE A 249 6.02 -6.05 8.61
C PHE A 249 7.02 -7.20 8.46
N ALA A 250 8.23 -7.09 9.00
CA ALA A 250 9.23 -8.13 8.89
C ALA A 250 8.77 -9.39 9.65
N LYS A 251 8.71 -10.50 8.92
CA LYS A 251 8.67 -11.83 9.52
C LYS A 251 10.12 -12.20 9.85
N LYS A 252 10.31 -12.99 10.92
CA LYS A 252 11.61 -13.33 11.52
C LYS A 252 12.75 -13.65 10.53
N ASP A 253 12.43 -14.17 9.33
CA ASP A 253 13.42 -14.68 8.38
C ASP A 253 13.36 -14.06 6.97
N SER A 254 12.60 -12.97 6.73
CA SER A 254 12.67 -12.26 5.44
C SER A 254 12.18 -10.82 5.51
N VAL A 255 13.00 -9.87 5.08
CA VAL A 255 12.59 -8.49 4.77
C VAL A 255 12.01 -8.50 3.35
N LYS A 256 10.69 -8.39 3.25
CA LYS A 256 9.98 -8.11 2.00
C LYS A 256 9.37 -6.73 2.11
N LEU A 257 9.14 -6.06 0.98
CA LEU A 257 8.38 -4.81 0.96
C LEU A 257 7.10 -4.95 1.80
N PRO A 258 6.73 -3.94 2.59
CA PRO A 258 5.51 -3.96 3.37
C PRO A 258 4.33 -4.05 2.39
N MET A 259 3.42 -4.98 2.67
CA MET A 259 2.22 -5.17 1.88
C MET A 259 1.02 -4.74 2.73
N PHE A 260 0.56 -3.50 2.54
CA PHE A 260 -0.67 -3.02 3.14
C PHE A 260 -1.88 -3.73 2.53
N ASP A 261 -2.91 -3.97 3.33
CA ASP A 261 -4.19 -4.52 2.86
C ASP A 261 -4.95 -3.50 1.99
N LEU A 262 -4.78 -2.22 2.32
CA LEU A 262 -5.34 -1.07 1.62
C LEU A 262 -4.42 0.15 1.81
N LEU A 263 -4.19 0.89 0.74
CA LEU A 263 -3.48 2.16 0.77
C LEU A 263 -4.34 3.24 0.09
N LEU A 264 -4.72 4.26 0.85
CA LEU A 264 -5.59 5.36 0.40
C LEU A 264 -4.78 6.62 0.12
N LEU A 265 -4.90 7.13 -1.11
CA LEU A 265 -4.19 8.32 -1.58
C LEU A 265 -5.15 9.39 -2.06
N GLY A 266 -4.89 10.64 -1.68
CA GLY A 266 -5.35 11.79 -2.45
C GLY A 266 -4.51 11.98 -3.72
N CYS A 267 -5.00 12.81 -4.63
CA CYS A 267 -4.23 13.33 -5.76
C CYS A 267 -4.33 14.86 -5.80
N ALA A 268 -3.20 15.53 -5.81
CA ALA A 268 -3.15 16.99 -5.90
C ALA A 268 -3.36 17.49 -7.34
N PRO A 269 -3.66 18.79 -7.53
CA PRO A 269 -3.91 19.37 -8.86
C PRO A 269 -2.69 19.32 -9.82
N ASP A 270 -1.48 19.14 -9.30
CA ASP A 270 -0.24 18.95 -10.07
C ASP A 270 0.07 17.45 -10.33
N GLY A 271 -0.73 16.54 -9.79
CA GLY A 271 -0.55 15.10 -9.94
C GLY A 271 0.33 14.46 -8.86
N HIS A 272 0.78 15.22 -7.86
CA HIS A 272 1.50 14.66 -6.73
C HIS A 272 0.58 13.78 -5.88
N ILE A 273 1.19 12.76 -5.28
CA ILE A 273 0.54 11.80 -4.35
C ILE A 273 1.42 11.70 -3.13
N ALA A 274 0.84 11.50 -1.95
CA ALA A 274 1.61 11.52 -0.71
C ALA A 274 2.50 12.78 -0.69
N SER A 275 3.82 12.63 -0.56
CA SER A 275 4.79 13.72 -0.77
C SER A 275 5.77 13.45 -1.93
N LEU A 276 5.30 12.71 -2.95
CA LEU A 276 6.01 12.47 -4.20
C LEU A 276 5.55 13.47 -5.26
N PHE A 277 6.41 14.43 -5.60
CA PHE A 277 6.10 15.54 -6.49
C PHE A 277 6.51 15.31 -7.95
N PRO A 278 5.80 15.92 -8.91
CA PRO A 278 6.34 16.08 -10.26
C PRO A 278 7.72 16.75 -10.22
N ASN A 279 8.61 16.33 -11.13
CA ASN A 279 9.98 16.85 -11.26
C ASN A 279 10.96 16.49 -10.12
N PHE A 280 10.54 15.77 -9.09
CA PHE A 280 11.41 15.23 -8.03
C PHE A 280 11.96 13.87 -8.48
N GLY A 281 12.73 13.89 -9.57
CA GLY A 281 13.06 12.68 -10.32
C GLY A 281 13.84 11.63 -9.54
N GLU A 282 14.65 12.02 -8.56
CA GLU A 282 15.39 11.07 -7.72
C GLU A 282 14.45 10.28 -6.81
N GLN A 283 13.53 10.97 -6.14
CA GLN A 283 12.52 10.36 -5.26
C GLN A 283 11.57 9.44 -6.05
N LEU A 284 11.18 9.83 -7.27
CA LEU A 284 10.34 8.99 -8.14
C LEU A 284 11.07 7.75 -8.68
N ARG A 285 12.40 7.71 -8.61
CA ARG A 285 13.23 6.57 -9.06
C ARG A 285 13.77 5.72 -7.92
N GLU A 286 13.44 6.02 -6.66
CA GLU A 286 13.84 5.21 -5.50
C GLU A 286 13.32 3.76 -5.63
N LYS A 287 14.18 2.79 -5.26
CA LYS A 287 13.89 1.35 -5.42
C LYS A 287 14.04 0.52 -4.15
N PHE A 288 14.74 1.03 -3.15
CA PHE A 288 15.21 0.30 -1.98
C PHE A 288 14.59 0.84 -0.69
N ALA A 289 14.60 2.16 -0.49
CA ALA A 289 14.03 2.76 0.71
C ALA A 289 12.51 2.52 0.77
N TRP A 290 12.00 2.19 1.95
CA TRP A 290 10.57 2.08 2.20
C TRP A 290 9.96 3.46 2.47
N CYS A 291 10.68 4.28 3.22
CA CYS A 291 10.35 5.66 3.50
C CYS A 291 11.53 6.58 3.19
N MET A 292 11.24 7.78 2.69
CA MET A 292 12.25 8.78 2.35
C MET A 292 11.88 10.13 2.93
N SER A 293 12.89 10.93 3.23
CA SER A 293 12.75 12.36 3.46
C SER A 293 12.52 13.11 2.15
N VAL A 294 11.71 14.15 2.19
CA VAL A 294 11.51 15.11 1.10
C VAL A 294 11.75 16.50 1.67
N THR A 295 12.73 17.21 1.13
CA THR A 295 13.02 18.60 1.47
C THR A 295 12.64 19.50 0.30
N ASP A 296 12.44 20.79 0.58
CA ASP A 296 12.10 21.81 -0.42
C ASP A 296 10.84 21.47 -1.26
N ALA A 297 9.84 20.85 -0.61
CA ALA A 297 8.57 20.56 -1.27
C ALA A 297 7.98 21.83 -1.93
N PRO A 298 7.50 21.75 -3.19
CA PRO A 298 7.11 22.93 -3.98
C PRO A 298 5.82 23.62 -3.49
N SER A 299 5.12 23.03 -2.52
CA SER A 299 3.91 23.60 -1.91
C SER A 299 3.80 23.16 -0.44
N GLY A 300 3.09 23.93 0.38
CA GLY A 300 2.91 23.64 1.81
C GLY A 300 4.22 23.62 2.60
N PRO A 301 4.27 22.94 3.76
CA PRO A 301 5.52 22.76 4.50
C PRO A 301 6.58 22.03 3.65
N LYS A 302 7.79 22.60 3.67
CA LYS A 302 8.91 22.18 2.82
C LYS A 302 9.45 20.77 3.16
N ASP A 303 9.45 20.42 4.43
CA ASP A 303 10.10 19.22 4.94
C ASP A 303 9.03 18.18 5.29
N ARG A 304 9.19 16.98 4.73
CA ARG A 304 8.21 15.90 4.76
C ARG A 304 8.89 14.55 4.80
N ILE A 305 8.14 13.51 5.14
CA ILE A 305 8.50 12.12 4.84
C ILE A 305 7.45 11.51 3.92
N THR A 306 7.84 10.50 3.14
CA THR A 306 6.92 9.81 2.22
C THR A 306 7.26 8.34 2.09
N LEU A 307 6.25 7.48 1.92
CA LEU A 307 6.45 6.13 1.41
C LEU A 307 6.93 6.19 -0.04
N SER A 308 7.79 5.26 -0.42
CA SER A 308 8.30 5.14 -1.78
C SER A 308 7.29 4.50 -2.73
N ILE A 309 7.45 4.74 -4.04
CA ILE A 309 6.62 4.10 -5.08
C ILE A 309 6.64 2.57 -4.98
N PRO A 310 7.81 1.89 -4.78
CA PRO A 310 7.83 0.45 -4.56
C PRO A 310 6.93 -0.01 -3.41
N VAL A 311 6.93 0.70 -2.27
CA VAL A 311 6.05 0.38 -1.14
C VAL A 311 4.59 0.56 -1.51
N ILE A 312 4.24 1.70 -2.12
CA ILE A 312 2.86 2.00 -2.51
C ILE A 312 2.33 0.90 -3.44
N CYS A 313 3.07 0.57 -4.50
CA CYS A 313 2.69 -0.42 -5.51
C CYS A 313 2.69 -1.87 -4.98
N HIS A 314 3.42 -2.14 -3.89
CA HIS A 314 3.44 -3.47 -3.27
C HIS A 314 2.16 -3.78 -2.49
N SER A 315 1.38 -2.77 -2.12
CA SER A 315 0.08 -2.93 -1.43
C SER A 315 -0.86 -3.89 -2.17
N ALA A 316 -1.76 -4.53 -1.42
CA ALA A 316 -2.78 -5.41 -1.97
C ALA A 316 -3.83 -4.62 -2.79
N ARG A 317 -4.15 -3.41 -2.34
CA ARG A 317 -5.04 -2.44 -3.01
C ARG A 317 -4.48 -1.04 -2.85
N VAL A 318 -4.53 -0.26 -3.92
CA VAL A 318 -4.19 1.17 -3.92
C VAL A 318 -5.41 1.93 -4.42
N THR A 319 -5.96 2.81 -3.60
CA THR A 319 -7.19 3.53 -3.93
C THR A 319 -6.94 5.02 -3.90
N PHE A 320 -7.12 5.66 -5.05
CA PHE A 320 -7.14 7.12 -5.17
C PHE A 320 -8.53 7.63 -4.84
N VAL A 321 -8.61 8.63 -3.97
CA VAL A 321 -9.85 9.35 -3.63
C VAL A 321 -9.65 10.80 -4.05
N VAL A 322 -10.37 11.24 -5.08
CA VAL A 322 -10.12 12.53 -5.73
C VAL A 322 -11.44 13.21 -6.08
N GLU A 323 -11.64 14.42 -5.58
CA GLU A 323 -12.91 15.13 -5.67
C GLU A 323 -12.75 16.58 -6.15
N GLY A 324 -13.80 17.07 -6.78
CA GLY A 324 -14.00 18.44 -7.15
C GLY A 324 -13.48 18.79 -8.55
N LEU A 325 -14.17 19.76 -9.17
CA LEU A 325 -13.92 20.22 -10.54
C LEU A 325 -12.47 20.63 -10.80
N THR A 326 -11.78 21.16 -9.78
CA THR A 326 -10.36 21.55 -9.86
C THR A 326 -9.42 20.40 -10.21
N LYS A 327 -9.89 19.14 -10.09
CA LYS A 327 -9.13 17.92 -10.40
C LYS A 327 -9.33 17.44 -11.84
N ALA A 328 -10.34 17.91 -12.56
CA ALA A 328 -10.64 17.42 -13.91
C ALA A 328 -9.46 17.52 -14.89
N PRO A 329 -8.70 18.64 -14.95
CA PRO A 329 -7.58 18.74 -15.89
C PRO A 329 -6.44 17.77 -15.58
N ILE A 330 -6.17 17.53 -14.29
CA ILE A 330 -5.08 16.65 -13.88
C ILE A 330 -5.46 15.17 -14.02
N ILE A 331 -6.69 14.79 -13.69
CA ILE A 331 -7.17 13.41 -13.88
C ILE A 331 -7.16 13.07 -15.38
N LYS A 332 -7.60 13.99 -16.23
CA LYS A 332 -7.46 13.83 -17.69
C LYS A 332 -6.01 13.57 -18.08
N THR A 333 -5.08 14.37 -17.56
CA THR A 333 -3.66 14.21 -17.85
C THR A 333 -3.13 12.86 -17.36
N ILE A 334 -3.52 12.40 -16.17
CA ILE A 334 -3.07 11.13 -15.58
C ILE A 334 -3.52 9.94 -16.43
N ILE A 335 -4.75 9.99 -16.95
CA ILE A 335 -5.38 8.90 -17.71
C ILE A 335 -4.95 8.91 -19.18
N GLU A 336 -4.99 10.08 -19.84
CA GLU A 336 -4.76 10.18 -21.29
C GLU A 336 -3.28 10.40 -21.66
N ARG A 337 -2.47 10.90 -20.72
CA ARG A 337 -1.06 11.26 -20.96
C ARG A 337 -0.11 10.69 -19.91
N PRO A 338 -0.12 9.37 -19.68
CA PRO A 338 0.73 8.74 -18.66
C PRO A 338 2.24 8.93 -18.92
N GLU A 339 2.64 9.16 -20.17
CA GLU A 339 4.03 9.41 -20.56
C GLU A 339 4.64 10.67 -19.93
N LYS A 340 3.80 11.57 -19.39
CA LYS A 340 4.28 12.71 -18.59
C LYS A 340 4.92 12.30 -17.27
N GLY A 341 4.78 11.03 -16.86
CA GLY A 341 5.46 10.50 -15.68
C GLY A 341 5.04 11.15 -14.37
N LEU A 342 3.76 11.55 -14.26
CA LEU A 342 3.24 12.07 -13.00
C LEU A 342 3.29 10.98 -11.92
N PRO A 343 3.54 11.33 -10.65
CA PRO A 343 3.61 10.36 -9.55
C PRO A 343 2.40 9.41 -9.48
N SER A 344 1.20 9.97 -9.64
CA SER A 344 -0.06 9.21 -9.74
C SER A 344 -0.12 8.28 -10.95
N SER A 345 0.31 8.74 -12.14
CA SER A 345 0.40 7.91 -13.35
C SER A 345 1.39 6.75 -13.17
N ILE A 346 2.55 6.98 -12.55
CA ILE A 346 3.55 5.94 -12.29
C ILE A 346 2.95 4.85 -11.41
N VAL A 347 2.25 5.20 -10.34
CA VAL A 347 1.57 4.22 -9.48
C VAL A 347 0.43 3.53 -10.21
N ASN A 348 -0.36 4.26 -10.99
CA ASN A 348 -1.47 3.73 -11.78
C ASN A 348 -1.00 2.61 -12.74
N GLU A 349 0.14 2.80 -13.39
CA GLU A 349 0.75 1.80 -14.28
C GLU A 349 1.47 0.68 -13.52
N SER A 350 2.27 1.03 -12.51
CA SER A 350 3.12 0.07 -11.79
C SER A 350 2.34 -0.88 -10.88
N ALA A 351 1.15 -0.46 -10.43
CA ALA A 351 0.23 -1.26 -9.63
C ALA A 351 -1.04 -1.66 -10.41
N ALA A 352 -0.97 -1.70 -11.74
CA ALA A 352 -2.07 -2.09 -12.61
C ALA A 352 -2.78 -3.37 -12.14
N GLY A 353 -4.12 -3.34 -12.13
CA GLY A 353 -4.97 -4.41 -11.59
C GLY A 353 -5.21 -4.36 -10.08
N LYS A 354 -4.49 -3.51 -9.34
CA LYS A 354 -4.73 -3.25 -7.90
C LYS A 354 -5.23 -1.84 -7.61
N VAL A 355 -5.23 -0.97 -8.63
CA VAL A 355 -5.57 0.44 -8.52
C VAL A 355 -7.06 0.66 -8.77
N ALA A 356 -7.69 1.41 -7.88
CA ALA A 356 -9.02 1.95 -8.05
C ALA A 356 -9.04 3.47 -7.84
N TRP A 357 -9.91 4.17 -8.55
CA TRP A 357 -10.15 5.60 -8.43
C TRP A 357 -11.60 5.80 -8.00
N PHE A 358 -11.78 6.51 -6.88
CA PHE A 358 -13.06 6.93 -6.34
C PHE A 358 -13.13 8.44 -6.51
N VAL A 359 -14.01 8.88 -7.41
CA VAL A 359 -14.08 10.27 -7.84
C VAL A 359 -15.51 10.76 -7.90
N ASP A 360 -15.73 12.06 -7.77
CA ASP A 360 -17.01 12.65 -8.13
C ASP A 360 -17.09 12.92 -9.64
N ASP A 361 -18.30 13.16 -10.14
CA ASP A 361 -18.51 13.44 -11.57
C ASP A 361 -17.80 14.75 -11.99
N ASP A 362 -17.68 15.73 -11.10
CA ASP A 362 -16.95 16.97 -11.32
C ASP A 362 -15.47 16.74 -11.63
N ALA A 363 -14.81 15.83 -10.91
CA ALA A 363 -13.42 15.46 -11.15
C ALA A 363 -13.20 14.72 -12.49
N LEU A 364 -14.27 14.28 -13.16
CA LEU A 364 -14.23 13.64 -14.47
C LEU A 364 -14.72 14.53 -15.61
N ASN A 365 -15.08 15.79 -15.34
CA ASN A 365 -15.72 16.68 -16.31
C ASN A 365 -14.97 16.84 -17.65
N ASP A 366 -13.64 16.71 -17.64
CA ASP A 366 -12.81 16.90 -18.83
C ASP A 366 -12.52 15.59 -19.62
N LEU A 367 -13.11 14.47 -19.18
CA LEU A 367 -12.96 13.12 -19.74
C LEU A 367 -14.27 12.63 -20.39
N TYR A 368 -14.20 12.27 -21.67
CA TYR A 368 -15.39 11.93 -22.46
C TYR A 368 -15.49 10.44 -22.84
N ASP A 369 -14.40 9.68 -22.79
CA ASP A 369 -14.32 8.28 -23.26
C ASP A 369 -13.81 7.28 -22.20
N ILE A 370 -14.23 7.46 -20.95
CA ILE A 370 -13.83 6.57 -19.85
C ILE A 370 -14.92 5.56 -19.48
N VAL A 371 -14.52 4.32 -19.23
CA VAL A 371 -15.43 3.28 -18.72
C VAL A 371 -15.62 3.47 -17.22
N LYS A 372 -16.71 4.14 -16.83
CA LYS A 372 -17.15 4.22 -15.44
C LYS A 372 -17.69 2.85 -14.98
N LYS A 373 -17.27 2.39 -13.80
CA LYS A 373 -17.84 1.22 -13.14
C LYS A 373 -18.87 1.69 -12.12
N LYS A 374 -19.99 0.97 -12.04
CA LYS A 374 -20.95 1.15 -10.94
C LYS A 374 -20.37 0.51 -9.69
N TYR A 375 -20.24 1.30 -8.62
CA TYR A 375 -19.86 0.77 -7.32
C TYR A 375 -21.01 -0.07 -6.76
N LYS A 376 -20.70 -1.28 -6.28
CA LYS A 376 -21.65 -2.14 -5.59
C LYS A 376 -21.32 -2.06 -4.11
N PHE A 377 -22.14 -1.32 -3.38
CA PHE A 377 -22.06 -1.25 -1.93
C PHE A 377 -22.24 -2.66 -1.34
N LEU A 378 -21.54 -2.95 -0.24
CA LEU A 378 -22.00 -4.00 0.65
C LEU A 378 -23.40 -3.56 1.07
N THR A 379 -24.40 -4.41 0.84
CA THR A 379 -25.76 -4.15 1.33
C THR A 379 -25.68 -4.03 2.85
N ILE A 380 -25.55 -2.80 3.33
CA ILE A 380 -26.01 -2.42 4.64
C ILE A 380 -27.53 -2.53 4.47
N THR A 381 -28.11 -3.55 5.06
CA THR A 381 -29.56 -3.57 5.20
C THR A 381 -29.89 -2.33 6.00
N ASP A 382 -30.54 -1.36 5.36
CA ASP A 382 -31.19 -0.29 6.09
C ASP A 382 -32.11 -0.99 7.09
N ASN A 383 -31.73 -0.98 8.36
CA ASN A 383 -32.67 -1.27 9.42
C ASN A 383 -33.64 -0.09 9.38
N GLU A 384 -34.69 -0.23 8.56
CA GLU A 384 -35.89 0.58 8.65
C GLU A 384 -36.34 0.56 10.11
N ASN A 385 -36.21 1.72 10.77
CA ASN A 385 -36.86 2.02 12.04
C ASN A 385 -37.83 3.17 11.81
#